data_AF-A0A520FWX7-F1
#
_entry.id   AF-A0A520FWX7-F1
#
_cell.length_a   1.000
_cell.length_b   1.000
_cell.length_c   1.000
_cell.angle_alpha   90.00
_cell.angle_beta   90.00
_cell.angle_gamma   90.00
#
_symmetry.space_group_name_H-M   'P 1'
#
loop_
_entity.id
_entity.type
_entity.pdbx_description
1 polymer ?
#
loop_
_entity_poly.entity_id
_entity_poly.type
_entity_poly.pdbx_seq_one_letter_code
_entity_poly.pdbx_strand_id
1 'polypeptide(L)'
;MGGRSVRRRQLGRGAARPGDSPRRLGPPRRHAGATRHRRAVRPAARDVRRRRVADAAARGVSRAHLPDARATAHYIVKFGRGTDPGLASILRHEAPYMRIAAGLGLRVHAPLELRQRALFIPRFDRRVEAGRAGAGRVVRLAQESIATLTGMPGFEAVPSHDQVCRDLVRHCTDPHTEVLEYLRRDVANLALGNKDNHARNTAVQRDAHGRIGLTPLYDFAPMYLHPDGIARRIRWSDNDGGRPD
;
A
#
# COMPACT_ATOMS: atom_id res chain seq x y z
N MET A 1 10.14 68.21 -2.20
CA MET A 1 8.99 68.45 -3.09
C MET A 1 8.12 67.20 -3.03
N GLY A 2 7.07 67.14 -2.21
CA GLY A 2 5.70 67.56 -2.53
C GLY A 2 4.95 66.38 -3.20
N GLY A 3 3.80 65.86 -2.77
CA GLY A 3 2.89 66.14 -1.67
C GLY A 3 1.64 65.25 -1.78
N ARG A 4 0.88 65.17 -0.67
CA ARG A 4 -0.59 65.03 -0.54
C ARG A 4 -1.33 63.74 -0.94
N SER A 5 -1.91 63.14 0.09
CA SER A 5 -3.18 62.38 0.13
C SER A 5 -4.40 63.20 -0.33
N VAL A 6 -5.37 62.61 -1.06
CA VAL A 6 -6.84 62.81 -0.90
C VAL A 6 -7.67 61.65 -1.53
N ARG A 7 -8.49 61.03 -0.67
CA ARG A 7 -9.86 60.44 -0.76
C ARG A 7 -10.68 60.31 -2.07
N ARG A 8 -11.53 59.24 -2.02
CA ARG A 8 -12.97 59.10 -2.39
C ARG A 8 -13.37 58.85 -3.86
N ARG A 9 -14.05 57.71 -4.11
CA ARG A 9 -15.53 57.66 -4.29
C ARG A 9 -16.07 56.22 -4.23
N GLN A 10 -17.36 56.17 -3.95
CA GLN A 10 -18.19 55.07 -3.49
C GLN A 10 -19.41 54.98 -4.43
N LEU A 11 -20.08 53.82 -4.44
CA LEU A 11 -21.52 53.57 -4.65
C LEU A 11 -22.12 53.34 -6.05
N GLY A 12 -22.97 52.30 -6.07
CA GLY A 12 -24.09 52.02 -6.99
C GLY A 12 -24.32 50.51 -7.14
N ARG A 13 -24.89 49.75 -6.18
CA ARG A 13 -26.33 49.54 -5.86
C ARG A 13 -27.26 49.39 -7.08
N GLY A 14 -27.88 48.21 -7.20
CA GLY A 14 -29.10 47.94 -7.95
C GLY A 14 -29.63 46.53 -7.63
N ALA A 15 -30.83 46.44 -7.06
CA ALA A 15 -31.46 45.23 -6.54
C ALA A 15 -32.85 44.99 -7.17
N ALA A 16 -33.26 43.71 -7.19
CA ALA A 16 -34.62 43.13 -7.17
C ALA A 16 -35.61 43.26 -8.38
N ARG A 17 -35.98 42.07 -8.93
CA ARG A 17 -37.31 41.41 -9.22
C ARG A 17 -38.60 42.27 -9.36
N PRO A 18 -39.80 41.76 -9.80
CA PRO A 18 -40.24 40.41 -10.27
C PRO A 18 -41.18 40.38 -11.51
N GLY A 19 -41.50 39.16 -11.98
CA GLY A 19 -42.87 38.70 -12.31
C GLY A 19 -43.57 39.18 -13.60
N ASP A 20 -43.89 38.24 -14.49
CA ASP A 20 -45.29 38.05 -14.90
C ASP A 20 -45.48 36.74 -15.70
N SER A 21 -46.55 36.02 -15.38
CA SER A 21 -47.11 34.92 -16.16
C SER A 21 -48.57 35.26 -16.43
N PRO A 22 -49.10 34.98 -17.64
CA PRO A 22 -50.54 34.83 -17.75
C PRO A 22 -51.01 33.58 -18.52
N ARG A 23 -52.04 32.97 -17.92
CA ARG A 23 -53.28 32.42 -18.53
C ARG A 23 -53.16 31.09 -19.30
N ARG A 24 -53.70 29.96 -18.80
CA ARG A 24 -55.09 29.48 -18.61
C ARG A 24 -55.87 29.17 -19.90
N LEU A 25 -56.51 27.97 -19.88
CA LEU A 25 -57.72 27.45 -20.58
C LEU A 25 -57.37 26.08 -21.23
N GLY A 26 -58.09 24.96 -21.12
CA GLY A 26 -59.33 24.49 -20.51
C GLY A 26 -59.46 22.96 -20.79
N PRO A 27 -60.50 22.26 -20.30
CA PRO A 27 -60.57 20.77 -20.21
C PRO A 27 -61.45 20.14 -21.35
N PRO A 28 -61.91 18.85 -21.37
CA PRO A 28 -61.40 17.56 -20.85
C PRO A 28 -61.54 16.34 -21.83
N ARG A 29 -61.15 15.13 -21.34
CA ARG A 29 -61.65 13.74 -21.60
C ARG A 29 -61.05 12.79 -22.68
N ARG A 30 -60.45 11.71 -22.12
CA ARG A 30 -60.62 10.23 -22.32
C ARG A 30 -60.20 9.52 -23.64
N HIS A 31 -59.28 8.55 -23.50
CA HIS A 31 -59.39 7.11 -23.81
C HIS A 31 -58.01 6.44 -23.56
N ALA A 32 -57.89 5.44 -22.67
CA ALA A 32 -57.99 3.99 -22.91
C ALA A 32 -56.59 3.32 -22.83
N GLY A 33 -56.50 2.13 -22.24
CA GLY A 33 -55.33 1.26 -22.37
C GLY A 33 -54.71 0.82 -21.05
N ALA A 34 -55.13 -0.34 -20.56
CA ALA A 34 -54.50 -1.07 -19.47
C ALA A 34 -53.11 -1.57 -19.89
N THR A 35 -52.06 -1.26 -19.12
CA THR A 35 -50.73 -1.85 -19.31
C THR A 35 -50.45 -2.89 -18.23
N ARG A 36 -50.47 -4.16 -18.65
CA ARG A 36 -50.09 -5.33 -17.84
C ARG A 36 -48.63 -5.23 -17.39
N HIS A 37 -48.40 -5.59 -16.12
CA HIS A 37 -47.09 -5.82 -15.52
C HIS A 37 -46.26 -6.82 -16.35
N ARG A 38 -45.17 -6.36 -16.97
CA ARG A 38 -44.05 -7.22 -17.37
C ARG A 38 -43.07 -7.28 -16.20
N ARG A 39 -43.04 -8.41 -15.50
CA ARG A 39 -42.02 -8.75 -14.51
C ARG A 39 -40.69 -8.92 -15.26
N ALA A 40 -39.81 -7.95 -15.16
CA ALA A 40 -38.47 -8.03 -15.71
C ALA A 40 -37.69 -9.13 -14.97
N VAL A 41 -37.42 -10.24 -15.65
CA VAL A 41 -36.48 -11.26 -15.20
C VAL A 41 -35.09 -10.63 -15.27
N ARG A 42 -34.54 -10.27 -14.11
CA ARG A 42 -33.13 -9.90 -14.00
C ARG A 42 -32.29 -11.12 -14.39
N PRO A 43 -31.33 -11.01 -15.32
CA PRO A 43 -30.42 -12.11 -15.58
C PRO A 43 -29.59 -12.35 -14.31
N ALA A 44 -29.52 -13.61 -13.89
CA ALA A 44 -28.68 -14.04 -12.78
C ALA A 44 -27.24 -13.59 -13.06
N ALA A 45 -26.73 -12.67 -12.23
CA ALA A 45 -25.32 -12.38 -12.18
C ALA A 45 -24.61 -13.70 -11.87
N ARG A 46 -23.84 -14.23 -12.83
CA ARG A 46 -22.91 -15.32 -12.59
C ARG A 46 -21.94 -14.82 -11.52
N ASP A 47 -22.15 -15.26 -10.29
CA ASP A 47 -21.24 -15.02 -9.18
C ASP A 47 -19.93 -15.74 -9.50
N VAL A 48 -19.01 -15.02 -10.16
CA VAL A 48 -17.64 -15.45 -10.36
C VAL A 48 -17.01 -15.43 -8.99
N ARG A 49 -17.09 -16.58 -8.28
CA ARG A 49 -16.40 -16.79 -7.00
C ARG A 49 -14.98 -16.24 -7.11
N ARG A 50 -14.69 -15.14 -6.41
CA ARG A 50 -13.35 -14.52 -6.40
C ARG A 50 -12.36 -15.53 -5.84
N ARG A 51 -11.50 -16.12 -6.69
CA ARG A 51 -10.55 -17.16 -6.28
C ARG A 51 -9.19 -16.52 -5.96
N ARG A 52 -8.88 -16.45 -4.67
CA ARG A 52 -7.61 -15.92 -4.14
C ARG A 52 -6.56 -17.04 -4.07
N VAL A 53 -5.31 -16.74 -4.42
CA VAL A 53 -4.17 -17.66 -4.27
C VAL A 53 -3.31 -17.24 -3.09
N ALA A 54 -2.98 -18.20 -2.24
CA ALA A 54 -2.05 -18.01 -1.14
C ALA A 54 -0.75 -18.76 -1.46
N ASP A 55 0.34 -18.01 -1.57
CA ASP A 55 1.70 -18.54 -1.49
C ASP A 55 2.07 -18.59 0.01
N ALA A 56 2.18 -19.79 0.57
CA ALA A 56 2.56 -19.94 1.98
C ALA A 56 4.04 -19.61 2.17
N ALA A 57 4.37 -18.77 3.16
CA ALA A 57 5.75 -18.55 3.59
C ALA A 57 6.14 -19.56 4.68
N ALA A 58 7.21 -20.30 4.43
CA ALA A 58 7.95 -21.23 5.29
C ALA A 58 7.32 -22.59 5.64
N ARG A 59 7.99 -23.63 5.12
CA ARG A 59 8.09 -25.06 5.47
C ARG A 59 6.98 -25.64 6.36
N GLY A 60 6.09 -26.42 5.73
CA GLY A 60 5.24 -27.40 6.43
C GLY A 60 3.74 -27.09 6.49
N VAL A 61 3.09 -26.61 5.41
CA VAL A 61 1.61 -26.58 5.30
C VAL A 61 1.19 -26.70 3.82
N SER A 62 0.06 -27.37 3.54
CA SER A 62 -0.46 -27.67 2.19
C SER A 62 -0.49 -26.43 1.28
N ARG A 63 0.11 -26.56 0.09
CA ARG A 63 0.10 -25.54 -0.96
C ARG A 63 -1.29 -25.45 -1.61
N ALA A 64 -2.12 -24.53 -1.14
CA ALA A 64 -3.32 -24.15 -1.88
C ALA A 64 -2.90 -23.28 -3.08
N HIS A 65 -2.55 -23.91 -4.21
CA HIS A 65 -2.15 -23.20 -5.42
C HIS A 65 -3.25 -23.35 -6.48
N LEU A 66 -3.69 -22.23 -7.05
CA LEU A 66 -4.45 -22.25 -8.30
C LEU A 66 -3.48 -21.97 -9.44
N PRO A 67 -3.72 -22.50 -10.65
CA PRO A 67 -3.02 -22.05 -11.84
C PRO A 67 -3.13 -20.52 -11.99
N ASP A 68 -2.05 -19.87 -12.41
CA ASP A 68 -1.98 -18.40 -12.62
C ASP A 68 -3.17 -17.87 -13.43
N ALA A 69 -3.59 -18.59 -14.46
CA ALA A 69 -4.72 -18.23 -15.32
C ALA A 69 -6.06 -18.07 -14.57
N ARG A 70 -6.16 -18.61 -13.36
CA ARG A 70 -7.35 -18.58 -12.49
C ARG A 70 -7.15 -17.73 -11.24
N ALA A 71 -5.96 -17.21 -11.01
CA ALA A 71 -5.64 -16.41 -9.84
C ALA A 71 -6.14 -14.98 -10.03
N THR A 72 -7.00 -14.51 -9.12
CA THR A 72 -7.47 -13.10 -9.16
C THR A 72 -6.73 -12.21 -8.15
N ALA A 73 -5.96 -12.80 -7.24
CA ALA A 73 -5.14 -12.12 -6.25
C ALA A 73 -4.08 -13.09 -5.70
N HIS A 74 -2.94 -12.55 -5.28
CA HIS A 74 -1.81 -13.32 -4.72
C HIS A 74 -1.46 -12.80 -3.33
N TYR A 75 -1.29 -13.72 -2.39
CA TYR A 75 -0.97 -13.39 -1.00
C TYR A 75 0.26 -14.16 -0.55
N ILE A 76 1.08 -13.55 0.30
CA ILE A 76 1.89 -14.29 1.27
C ILE A 76 1.02 -14.52 2.49
N VAL A 77 1.01 -15.75 3.03
CA VAL A 77 0.32 -16.05 4.28
C VAL A 77 1.33 -16.35 5.37
N LYS A 78 1.33 -15.52 6.43
CA LYS A 78 2.09 -15.74 7.67
C LYS A 78 1.18 -16.38 8.71
N PHE A 79 1.58 -17.55 9.24
CA PHE A 79 0.84 -18.24 10.28
C PHE A 79 1.47 -17.99 11.66
N GLY A 80 0.63 -17.75 12.66
CA GLY A 80 1.08 -17.66 14.05
C GLY A 80 1.53 -19.02 14.55
N ARG A 81 2.83 -19.16 14.83
CA ARG A 81 3.44 -20.40 15.32
C ARG A 81 3.51 -20.41 16.84
N GLY A 82 3.36 -21.60 17.43
CA GLY A 82 3.55 -21.82 18.85
C GLY A 82 2.53 -21.13 19.77
N THR A 83 2.86 -21.14 21.06
CA THR A 83 2.06 -20.55 22.15
C THR A 83 2.68 -19.28 22.72
N ASP A 84 3.81 -18.82 22.16
CA ASP A 84 4.51 -17.62 22.65
C ASP A 84 3.63 -16.37 22.51
N PRO A 85 3.30 -15.68 23.62
CA PRO A 85 2.45 -14.50 23.60
C PRO A 85 3.04 -13.30 22.85
N GLY A 86 4.37 -13.16 22.82
CA GLY A 86 5.10 -12.10 22.14
C GLY A 86 5.00 -12.25 20.62
N LEU A 87 5.36 -13.42 20.10
CA LEU A 87 5.22 -13.78 18.68
C LEU A 87 3.78 -13.69 18.19
N ALA A 88 2.82 -14.14 19.02
CA ALA A 88 1.40 -14.00 18.71
C ALA A 88 0.98 -12.51 18.65
N SER A 89 1.54 -11.67 19.51
CA SER A 89 1.31 -10.21 19.48
C SER A 89 1.91 -9.56 18.26
N ILE A 90 3.15 -9.90 17.87
CA ILE A 90 3.80 -9.38 16.66
C ILE A 90 2.93 -9.63 15.43
N LEU A 91 2.46 -10.87 15.24
CA LEU A 91 1.58 -11.21 14.11
C LEU A 91 0.27 -10.42 14.13
N ARG A 92 -0.33 -10.23 15.32
CA ARG A 92 -1.57 -9.45 15.46
C ARG A 92 -1.37 -7.97 15.12
N HIS A 93 -0.18 -7.42 15.41
CA HIS A 93 0.10 -6.01 15.26
C HIS A 93 0.69 -5.62 13.89
N GLU A 94 1.18 -6.56 13.09
CA GLU A 94 1.72 -6.26 11.75
C GLU A 94 0.71 -5.52 10.85
N ALA A 95 -0.58 -5.94 10.82
CA ALA A 95 -1.59 -5.23 10.03
C ALA A 95 -1.89 -3.79 10.55
N PRO A 96 -2.12 -3.56 11.85
CA PRO A 96 -2.16 -2.20 12.42
C PRO A 96 -0.91 -1.36 12.13
N TYR A 97 0.29 -1.92 12.27
CA TYR A 97 1.56 -1.23 12.00
C TYR A 97 1.67 -0.76 10.55
N MET A 98 1.30 -1.62 9.60
CA MET A 98 1.24 -1.27 8.19
C MET A 98 0.21 -0.15 7.90
N ARG A 99 -0.90 -0.08 8.64
CA ARG A 99 -1.85 1.05 8.55
C ARG A 99 -1.27 2.35 9.09
N ILE A 100 -0.53 2.29 10.21
CA ILE A 100 0.17 3.44 10.77
C ILE A 100 1.22 3.94 9.78
N ALA A 101 2.03 3.03 9.20
CA ALA A 101 3.01 3.36 8.18
C ALA A 101 2.39 4.10 6.98
N ALA A 102 1.24 3.63 6.48
CA ALA A 102 0.50 4.33 5.43
C ALA A 102 0.02 5.73 5.88
N GLY A 103 -0.46 5.87 7.12
CA GLY A 103 -0.85 7.16 7.70
C GLY A 103 0.30 8.14 7.89
N LEU A 104 1.53 7.64 8.08
CA LEU A 104 2.77 8.42 8.10
C LEU A 104 3.27 8.81 6.69
N GLY A 105 2.57 8.39 5.63
CA GLY A 105 2.95 8.67 4.25
C GLY A 105 4.05 7.75 3.70
N LEU A 106 4.33 6.61 4.35
CA LEU A 106 5.23 5.59 3.80
C LEU A 106 4.56 4.84 2.65
N ARG A 107 5.37 4.36 1.70
CA ARG A 107 4.88 3.62 0.54
C ARG A 107 4.40 2.24 0.95
N VAL A 108 3.09 2.07 1.17
CA VAL A 108 2.44 0.78 1.49
C VAL A 108 1.59 0.32 0.30
N HIS A 109 1.71 -0.96 -0.07
CA HIS A 109 1.02 -1.50 -1.24
C HIS A 109 -0.50 -1.63 -1.06
N ALA A 110 -0.90 -2.34 -0.01
CA ALA A 110 -2.29 -2.68 0.28
C ALA A 110 -2.46 -3.07 1.76
N PRO A 111 -3.67 -2.96 2.32
CA PRO A 111 -3.95 -3.43 3.67
C PRO A 111 -3.69 -4.92 3.85
N LEU A 112 -3.13 -5.29 5.00
CA LEU A 112 -3.00 -6.69 5.42
C LEU A 112 -4.29 -7.14 6.13
N GLU A 113 -4.67 -8.41 5.93
CA GLU A 113 -5.88 -8.99 6.53
C GLU A 113 -5.49 -10.11 7.51
N LEU A 114 -5.66 -9.90 8.81
CA LEU A 114 -5.53 -10.98 9.80
C LEU A 114 -6.85 -11.75 9.89
N ARG A 115 -6.80 -13.06 9.66
CA ARG A 115 -7.93 -13.99 9.82
C ARG A 115 -7.54 -15.07 10.81
N GLN A 116 -8.13 -15.04 12.00
CA GLN A 116 -7.73 -15.93 13.11
C GLN A 116 -6.20 -15.83 13.35
N ARG A 117 -5.47 -16.92 13.11
CA ARG A 117 -4.01 -17.00 13.28
C ARG A 117 -3.23 -16.93 11.95
N ALA A 118 -3.88 -16.48 10.87
CA ALA A 118 -3.29 -16.36 9.54
C ALA A 118 -3.36 -14.91 9.04
N LEU A 119 -2.19 -14.29 8.84
CA LEU A 119 -2.07 -12.96 8.28
C LEU A 119 -1.87 -13.05 6.77
N PHE A 120 -2.79 -12.45 6.02
CA PHE A 120 -2.77 -12.39 4.56
C PHE A 120 -2.14 -11.08 4.11
N ILE A 121 -1.04 -11.19 3.39
CA ILE A 121 -0.22 -10.08 2.92
C ILE A 121 -0.32 -10.03 1.39
N PRO A 122 -1.00 -9.03 0.80
CA PRO A 122 -1.07 -8.90 -0.65
C PRO A 122 0.33 -8.75 -1.26
N ARG A 123 0.63 -9.58 -2.27
CA ARG A 123 1.92 -9.54 -2.97
C ARG A 123 1.99 -8.36 -3.94
N PHE A 124 3.00 -7.52 -3.78
CA PHE A 124 3.29 -6.39 -4.68
C PHE A 124 4.30 -6.73 -5.79
N ASP A 125 4.85 -7.94 -5.79
CA ASP A 125 5.72 -8.45 -6.86
C ASP A 125 4.94 -9.21 -7.95
N ARG A 126 3.61 -9.17 -7.88
CA ARG A 126 2.67 -9.78 -8.82
C ARG A 126 1.63 -8.75 -9.25
N ARG A 127 1.35 -8.67 -10.54
CA ARG A 127 0.22 -7.92 -11.09
C ARG A 127 -0.62 -8.84 -11.95
N VAL A 128 -1.93 -8.89 -11.69
CA VAL A 128 -2.87 -9.59 -12.55
C VAL A 128 -3.39 -8.61 -13.58
N GLU A 129 -3.05 -8.84 -14.84
CA GLU A 129 -3.53 -8.06 -15.98
C GLU A 129 -4.63 -8.82 -16.71
N ALA A 130 -5.52 -8.10 -17.39
CA ALA A 130 -6.50 -8.72 -18.28
C ALA A 130 -5.74 -9.37 -19.46
N GLY A 131 -5.81 -10.69 -19.57
CA GLY A 131 -5.24 -11.41 -20.70
C GLY A 131 -6.21 -11.51 -21.87
N ARG A 132 -5.69 -11.98 -23.01
CA ARG A 132 -6.49 -12.25 -24.20
C ARG A 132 -7.47 -13.40 -23.90
N ALA A 133 -8.68 -13.34 -24.45
CA ALA A 133 -9.75 -14.33 -24.27
C ALA A 133 -10.27 -14.56 -22.82
N GLY A 134 -10.13 -13.57 -21.93
CA GLY A 134 -10.75 -13.59 -20.59
C GLY A 134 -9.99 -14.36 -19.52
N ALA A 135 -8.81 -14.91 -19.82
CA ALA A 135 -7.89 -15.47 -18.84
C ALA A 135 -6.99 -14.35 -18.27
N GLY A 136 -6.77 -14.33 -16.95
CA GLY A 136 -5.84 -13.36 -16.33
C GLY A 136 -4.39 -13.69 -16.67
N ARG A 137 -3.57 -12.68 -16.96
CA ARG A 137 -2.11 -12.82 -17.13
C ARG A 137 -1.41 -12.32 -15.86
N VAL A 138 -0.62 -13.18 -15.23
CA VAL A 138 0.20 -12.80 -14.06
C VAL A 138 1.54 -12.25 -14.54
N VAL A 139 1.76 -10.96 -14.34
CA VAL A 139 3.05 -10.29 -14.51
C VAL A 139 3.83 -10.35 -13.21
N ARG A 140 5.08 -10.78 -13.29
CA ARG A 140 6.01 -10.86 -12.15
C ARG A 140 7.00 -9.70 -12.24
N LEU A 141 7.11 -8.92 -11.19
CA LEU A 141 8.03 -7.79 -11.12
C LEU A 141 9.34 -8.24 -10.49
N ALA A 142 10.46 -7.93 -11.13
CA ALA A 142 11.78 -8.28 -10.62
C ALA A 142 12.08 -7.45 -9.36
N GLN A 143 12.63 -8.11 -8.33
CA GLN A 143 12.97 -7.50 -7.06
C GLN A 143 14.34 -7.97 -6.59
N GLU A 144 15.02 -7.07 -5.88
CA GLU A 144 16.35 -7.33 -5.35
C GLU A 144 16.47 -6.69 -3.96
N SER A 145 16.89 -7.45 -2.95
CA SER A 145 17.08 -6.92 -1.59
C SER A 145 18.23 -5.93 -1.53
N ILE A 146 18.18 -5.01 -0.56
CA ILE A 146 19.31 -4.10 -0.27
C ILE A 146 20.60 -4.89 -0.02
N ALA A 147 20.52 -6.06 0.63
CA ALA A 147 21.66 -6.95 0.82
C ALA A 147 22.39 -7.28 -0.49
N THR A 148 21.65 -7.56 -1.56
CA THR A 148 22.23 -7.88 -2.87
C THR A 148 22.67 -6.59 -3.58
N LEU A 149 21.85 -5.54 -3.53
CA LEU A 149 22.16 -4.23 -4.13
C LEU A 149 23.49 -3.66 -3.64
N THR A 150 23.81 -3.83 -2.35
CA THR A 150 25.05 -3.36 -1.73
C THR A 150 26.19 -4.38 -1.81
N GLY A 151 26.04 -5.47 -2.57
CA GLY A 151 27.07 -6.51 -2.72
C GLY A 151 27.32 -7.37 -1.47
N MET A 152 26.38 -7.41 -0.52
CA MET A 152 26.48 -8.17 0.74
C MET A 152 25.34 -9.21 0.89
N PRO A 153 25.23 -10.20 -0.02
CA PRO A 153 24.12 -11.14 -0.03
C PRO A 153 24.19 -12.20 1.07
N GLY A 154 25.22 -12.22 1.91
CA GLY A 154 25.38 -13.14 3.05
C GLY A 154 24.51 -12.76 4.26
N PHE A 155 24.75 -13.41 5.40
CA PHE A 155 24.16 -13.03 6.70
C PHE A 155 25.17 -12.36 7.63
N GLU A 156 26.46 -12.51 7.35
CA GLU A 156 27.57 -12.07 8.18
C GLU A 156 27.80 -10.55 8.05
N ALA A 157 27.94 -10.09 6.80
CA ALA A 157 28.15 -8.68 6.47
C ALA A 157 26.81 -7.95 6.28
N VAL A 158 26.72 -6.72 6.78
CA VAL A 158 25.59 -5.83 6.59
C VAL A 158 26.09 -4.44 6.19
N PRO A 159 25.39 -3.73 5.28
CA PRO A 159 25.77 -2.38 4.90
C PRO A 159 25.49 -1.39 6.04
N SER A 160 26.16 -0.23 6.02
CA SER A 160 25.72 0.93 6.80
C SER A 160 24.56 1.64 6.09
N HIS A 161 23.78 2.45 6.81
CA HIS A 161 22.73 3.28 6.21
C HIS A 161 23.31 4.21 5.13
N ASP A 162 24.53 4.74 5.34
CA ASP A 162 25.24 5.58 4.37
C ASP A 162 25.53 4.82 3.06
N GLN A 163 25.94 3.56 3.17
CA GLN A 163 26.18 2.72 1.99
C GLN A 163 24.88 2.47 1.23
N VAL A 164 23.79 2.16 1.95
CA VAL A 164 22.48 1.97 1.32
C VAL A 164 22.05 3.25 0.58
N CYS A 165 22.18 4.42 1.21
CA CYS A 165 21.86 5.70 0.56
C CYS A 165 22.69 5.92 -0.71
N ARG A 166 24.01 5.66 -0.69
CA ARG A 166 24.86 5.78 -1.88
C ARG A 166 24.43 4.84 -3.01
N ASP A 167 24.10 3.59 -2.69
CA ASP A 167 23.69 2.62 -3.71
C ASP A 167 22.29 2.91 -4.24
N LEU A 168 21.37 3.44 -3.42
CA LEU A 168 20.09 3.96 -3.91
C LEU A 168 20.30 5.12 -4.89
N VAL A 169 21.21 6.06 -4.57
CA VAL A 169 21.56 7.17 -5.47
C VAL A 169 22.11 6.67 -6.80
N ARG A 170 22.93 5.61 -6.77
CA ARG A 170 23.57 5.05 -7.96
C ARG A 170 22.61 4.28 -8.86
N HIS A 171 21.64 3.57 -8.29
CA HIS A 171 20.88 2.54 -9.00
C HIS A 171 19.40 2.87 -9.22
N CYS A 172 18.80 3.78 -8.45
CA CYS A 172 17.39 4.14 -8.60
C CYS A 172 17.16 5.18 -9.70
N THR A 173 16.01 5.11 -10.36
CA THR A 173 15.63 6.04 -11.43
C THR A 173 15.34 7.45 -10.91
N ASP A 174 14.75 7.57 -9.71
CA ASP A 174 14.54 8.84 -9.00
C ASP A 174 15.20 8.79 -7.61
N PRO A 175 16.51 9.03 -7.52
CA PRO A 175 17.27 8.76 -6.30
C PRO A 175 16.85 9.62 -5.10
N HIS A 176 16.43 10.87 -5.33
CA HIS A 176 16.03 11.77 -4.25
C HIS A 176 14.77 11.27 -3.54
N THR A 177 13.78 10.84 -4.32
CA THR A 177 12.54 10.27 -3.79
C THR A 177 12.81 8.98 -3.03
N GLU A 178 13.66 8.10 -3.55
CA GLU A 178 13.95 6.80 -2.93
C GLU A 178 14.79 6.92 -1.66
N VAL A 179 15.77 7.83 -1.62
CA VAL A 179 16.51 8.12 -0.37
C VAL A 179 15.57 8.70 0.68
N LEU A 180 14.70 9.65 0.32
CA LEU A 180 13.74 10.23 1.27
C LEU A 180 12.79 9.17 1.84
N GLU A 181 12.27 8.27 1.00
CA GLU A 181 11.46 7.13 1.44
C GLU A 181 12.25 6.21 2.39
N TYR A 182 13.50 5.89 2.07
CA TYR A 182 14.37 5.07 2.93
C TYR A 182 14.59 5.69 4.32
N LEU A 183 14.91 6.99 4.37
CA LEU A 183 15.09 7.72 5.63
C LEU A 183 13.82 7.73 6.47
N ARG A 184 12.66 7.96 5.85
CA ARG A 184 11.36 7.93 6.54
C ARG A 184 11.08 6.54 7.13
N ARG A 185 11.43 5.46 6.43
CA ARG A 185 11.31 4.09 6.95
C ARG A 185 12.22 3.86 8.16
N ASP A 186 13.45 4.38 8.13
CA ASP A 186 14.37 4.24 9.25
C ASP A 186 13.85 4.96 10.52
N VAL A 187 13.39 6.21 10.36
CA VAL A 187 12.77 6.98 11.45
C VAL A 187 11.52 6.29 11.98
N ALA A 188 10.66 5.75 11.11
CA ALA A 188 9.47 5.02 11.53
C ALA A 188 9.82 3.70 12.27
N ASN A 189 10.85 2.98 11.83
CA ASN A 189 11.34 1.79 12.53
C ASN A 189 11.80 2.14 13.96
N LEU A 190 12.52 3.24 14.13
CA LEU A 190 12.94 3.73 15.45
C LEU A 190 11.72 4.12 16.30
N ALA A 191 10.85 4.97 15.78
CA ALA A 191 9.71 5.52 16.52
C ALA A 191 8.69 4.46 16.96
N LEU A 192 8.53 3.38 16.19
CA LEU A 192 7.54 2.33 16.45
C LEU A 192 8.13 1.04 17.02
N GLY A 193 9.43 1.05 17.35
CA GLY A 193 10.11 -0.09 17.97
C GLY A 193 10.26 -1.30 17.05
N ASN A 194 10.31 -1.09 15.74
CA ASN A 194 10.68 -2.15 14.80
C ASN A 194 12.22 -2.24 14.72
N LYS A 195 12.78 -3.12 15.55
CA LYS A 195 14.24 -3.33 15.60
C LYS A 195 14.78 -4.21 14.46
N ASP A 196 13.93 -4.90 13.70
CA ASP A 196 14.36 -5.83 12.63
C ASP A 196 14.64 -5.12 11.29
N ASN A 197 15.69 -4.29 11.27
CA ASN A 197 16.10 -3.50 10.11
C ASN A 197 17.11 -4.24 9.19
N HIS A 198 17.04 -5.57 9.10
CA HIS A 198 17.97 -6.34 8.26
C HIS A 198 17.89 -5.89 6.78
N ALA A 199 19.02 -5.94 6.07
CA ALA A 199 19.12 -5.57 4.64
C ALA A 199 18.24 -6.39 3.66
N ARG A 200 17.48 -7.37 4.16
CA ARG A 200 16.53 -8.20 3.39
C ARG A 200 15.08 -7.75 3.59
N ASN A 201 14.82 -6.96 4.63
CA ASN A 201 13.52 -6.36 4.91
C ASN A 201 13.31 -5.06 4.13
N THR A 202 14.19 -4.77 3.18
CA THR A 202 14.04 -3.71 2.18
C THR A 202 14.59 -4.21 0.85
N ALA A 203 13.91 -3.84 -0.23
CA ALA A 203 14.26 -4.25 -1.58
C ALA A 203 13.94 -3.14 -2.59
N VAL A 204 14.63 -3.16 -3.72
CA VAL A 204 14.26 -2.41 -4.93
C VAL A 204 13.45 -3.30 -5.87
N GLN A 205 12.65 -2.68 -6.74
CA GLN A 205 11.84 -3.34 -7.75
C GLN A 205 12.04 -2.63 -9.09
N ARG A 206 12.08 -3.43 -10.16
CA ARG A 206 11.99 -2.93 -11.53
C ARG A 206 10.57 -3.07 -12.05
N ASP A 207 9.96 -1.95 -12.40
CA ASP A 207 8.61 -1.93 -12.98
C ASP A 207 8.60 -2.34 -14.47
N ALA A 208 7.40 -2.41 -15.05
CA ALA A 208 7.22 -2.80 -16.46
C ALA A 208 7.80 -1.79 -17.47
N HIS A 209 8.08 -0.56 -17.04
CA HIS A 209 8.70 0.49 -17.84
C HIS A 209 10.22 0.59 -17.60
N GLY A 210 10.79 -0.33 -16.81
CA GLY A 210 12.21 -0.34 -16.50
C GLY A 210 12.63 0.61 -15.39
N ARG A 211 11.70 1.30 -14.71
CA ARG A 211 12.04 2.17 -13.58
C ARG A 211 12.42 1.33 -12.38
N ILE A 212 13.47 1.75 -11.68
CA ILE A 212 13.99 1.12 -10.47
C ILE A 212 13.73 2.06 -9.29
N GLY A 213 13.08 1.54 -8.26
CA GLY A 213 12.89 2.23 -7.00
C GLY A 213 12.60 1.24 -5.88
N LEU A 214 12.48 1.73 -4.64
CA LEU A 214 12.15 0.88 -3.50
C LEU A 214 10.79 0.21 -3.71
N THR A 215 10.74 -1.08 -3.36
CA THR A 215 9.47 -1.78 -3.14
C THR A 215 8.63 -1.03 -2.11
N PRO A 216 7.29 -1.20 -2.12
CA PRO A 216 6.49 -0.85 -0.96
C PRO A 216 7.05 -1.46 0.33
N LEU A 217 6.91 -0.78 1.46
CA LEU A 217 7.27 -1.29 2.79
C LEU A 217 6.59 -2.64 3.04
N TYR A 218 7.32 -3.55 3.68
CA TYR A 218 6.84 -4.84 4.16
C TYR A 218 7.58 -5.21 5.44
N ASP A 219 7.07 -6.21 6.16
CA ASP A 219 7.67 -6.71 7.41
C ASP A 219 7.87 -5.63 8.49
N PHE A 220 6.86 -4.76 8.64
CA PHE A 220 6.86 -3.68 9.61
C PHE A 220 5.97 -4.03 10.80
N ALA A 221 6.58 -4.34 11.94
CA ALA A 221 5.92 -4.89 13.13
C ALA A 221 6.64 -4.48 14.42
N PRO A 222 6.00 -4.62 15.62
CA PRO A 222 6.62 -4.30 16.91
C PRO A 222 7.68 -5.34 17.32
N MET A 223 8.82 -5.37 16.63
CA MET A 223 9.84 -6.39 16.86
C MET A 223 10.56 -6.27 18.21
N TYR A 224 10.35 -5.19 18.96
CA TYR A 224 10.75 -5.09 20.37
C TYR A 224 10.02 -6.12 21.27
N LEU A 225 8.89 -6.68 20.84
CA LEU A 225 8.16 -7.74 21.54
C LEU A 225 8.72 -9.15 21.30
N HIS A 226 9.76 -9.29 20.46
CA HIS A 226 10.29 -10.61 20.12
C HIS A 226 11.00 -11.23 21.34
N PRO A 227 10.70 -12.50 21.71
CA PRO A 227 11.21 -13.10 22.94
C PRO A 227 12.75 -13.17 22.98
N ASP A 228 13.38 -13.42 21.84
CA ASP A 228 14.85 -13.49 21.76
C ASP A 228 15.54 -12.12 21.79
N GLY A 229 14.79 -11.02 21.67
CA GLY A 229 15.33 -9.68 21.49
C GLY A 229 16.02 -9.49 20.14
N ILE A 230 15.46 -8.63 19.27
CA ILE A 230 16.08 -8.35 17.97
C ILE A 230 16.97 -7.12 18.08
N ALA A 231 18.27 -7.30 17.83
CA ALA A 231 19.21 -6.19 17.71
C ALA A 231 19.19 -5.62 16.28
N ARG A 232 19.21 -4.28 16.18
CA ARG A 232 19.36 -3.59 14.89
C ARG A 232 20.71 -3.94 14.25
N ARG A 233 20.66 -4.28 12.96
CA ARG A 233 21.81 -4.74 12.17
C ARG A 233 22.45 -3.61 11.36
N ILE A 234 21.66 -2.85 10.62
CA ILE A 234 22.14 -1.69 9.84
C ILE A 234 22.23 -0.48 10.77
N ARG A 235 23.33 0.28 10.68
CA ARG A 235 23.60 1.48 11.47
C ARG A 235 24.16 2.62 10.60
N TRP A 236 24.01 3.85 11.07
CA TRP A 236 24.68 5.01 10.49
C TRP A 236 26.13 4.99 10.94
N SER A 237 27.06 5.35 10.04
CA SER A 237 28.47 5.51 10.42
C SER A 237 28.59 6.51 11.58
N ASP A 238 29.52 6.24 12.50
CA ASP A 238 29.82 7.09 13.65
C ASP A 238 28.67 7.31 14.65
N ASN A 239 27.57 6.54 14.55
CA ASN A 239 26.42 6.61 15.45
C ASN A 239 26.33 5.40 16.41
N ASP A 240 27.48 4.87 16.83
CA ASP A 240 27.54 3.72 17.74
C ASP A 240 27.22 4.06 19.21
N GLY A 241 27.10 5.35 19.54
CA GLY A 241 26.71 5.84 20.87
C GLY A 241 25.19 5.82 21.13
N GLY A 242 24.37 5.58 20.10
CA GLY A 242 22.93 5.39 20.25
C GLY A 242 22.67 4.07 20.98
N ARG A 243 22.30 4.16 22.26
CA ARG A 243 22.05 2.99 23.10
C ARG A 243 21.01 2.05 22.44
N PRO A 244 21.21 0.71 22.52
CA PRO A 244 20.35 -0.27 21.86
C PRO A 244 19.02 -0.58 22.61
N ASP A 245 18.71 0.18 23.66
CA ASP A 245 17.55 -0.02 24.54
C ASP A 245 16.21 0.31 23.84
#